data_AF-K6ZLN4-F1
#
_entry.id   AF-K6ZLN4-F1
#
_cell.length_a   1.000
_cell.length_b   1.000
_cell.length_c   1.000
_cell.angle_alpha   90.00
_cell.angle_beta   90.00
_cell.angle_gamma   90.00
#
_symmetry.space_group_name_H-M   'P 1'
#
loop_
_entity.id
_entity.type
_entity.pdbx_description
1 polymer ?
#
loop_
_entity_poly.entity_id
_entity_poly.type
_entity_poly.pdbx_seq_one_letter_code
_entity_poly.pdbx_strand_id
1 'polypeptide(L)'
;MFICKNLPVLILLIIGTFLSSSTFACVPAKVSLEQRAAAAQTIYIGIVTHKHNVKKEAESMGINQSISPSVTPYMLDVSVTEVLKGEDQSDHIHPSIENCGSGSATENEKVIVFLSDGNWFTSKFEPKTYEALLVEVKQ
;
A
#
# COMPACT_ATOMS: atom_id res chain seq x y z
N MET A 1 1.72 -65.41 -7.22
CA MET A 1 1.13 -64.10 -6.87
C MET A 1 2.25 -63.20 -6.37
N PHE A 2 2.59 -62.18 -7.16
CA PHE A 2 3.16 -60.85 -6.84
C PHE A 2 3.62 -60.29 -8.19
N ILE A 3 2.83 -59.37 -8.73
CA ILE A 3 3.06 -58.70 -10.00
C ILE A 3 3.90 -57.45 -9.69
N CYS A 4 5.19 -57.45 -10.05
CA CYS A 4 5.96 -56.22 -10.19
C CYS A 4 5.88 -55.77 -11.65
N LYS A 5 5.01 -54.79 -11.93
CA LYS A 5 5.09 -53.95 -13.14
C LYS A 5 5.79 -52.66 -12.74
N ASN A 6 7.06 -52.53 -13.09
CA ASN A 6 7.74 -51.23 -13.18
C ASN A 6 8.06 -50.99 -14.65
N LEU A 7 7.15 -50.27 -15.28
CA LEU A 7 7.19 -49.73 -16.63
C LEU A 7 6.79 -48.26 -16.48
N PRO A 8 7.29 -47.32 -17.28
CA PRO A 8 8.69 -46.94 -17.46
C PRO A 8 8.81 -45.41 -17.24
N VAL A 9 10.04 -44.90 -17.21
CA VAL A 9 10.48 -43.67 -17.92
C VAL A 9 9.34 -42.81 -18.54
N LEU A 10 8.54 -42.11 -17.72
CA LEU A 10 7.54 -41.13 -18.21
C LEU A 10 7.11 -40.09 -17.15
N ILE A 11 7.84 -39.96 -16.04
CA ILE A 11 7.55 -38.94 -14.99
C ILE A 11 8.78 -38.04 -14.75
N LEU A 12 9.62 -37.87 -15.77
CA LEU A 12 10.71 -36.89 -15.79
C LEU A 12 10.49 -35.78 -16.83
N LEU A 13 9.31 -35.74 -17.46
CA LEU A 13 8.95 -34.79 -18.52
C LEU A 13 7.71 -33.93 -18.22
N ILE A 14 7.24 -33.90 -16.97
CA ILE A 14 6.09 -33.05 -16.54
C ILE A 14 6.52 -31.91 -15.58
N ILE A 15 7.78 -31.87 -15.15
CA ILE A 15 8.28 -30.78 -14.29
C ILE A 15 9.02 -29.69 -15.12
N GLY A 16 9.21 -29.92 -16.42
CA GLY A 16 10.11 -29.13 -17.27
C GLY A 16 9.49 -28.14 -18.26
N THR A 17 8.17 -27.96 -18.30
CA THR A 17 7.53 -27.03 -19.25
C THR A 17 6.36 -26.31 -18.61
N PHE A 18 6.33 -24.99 -18.82
CA PHE A 18 5.45 -23.94 -18.27
C PHE A 18 5.92 -23.34 -16.93
N LEU A 19 6.77 -22.31 -16.81
CA LEU A 19 7.05 -21.10 -17.61
C LEU A 19 5.79 -20.53 -18.27
N SER A 20 5.21 -19.49 -17.67
CA SER A 20 3.92 -18.84 -17.96
C SER A 20 2.80 -19.45 -17.10
N SER A 21 2.14 -18.76 -16.18
CA SER A 21 1.78 -17.35 -16.14
C SER A 21 1.84 -16.81 -14.72
N SER A 22 2.65 -15.77 -14.55
CA SER A 22 2.62 -14.83 -13.44
C SER A 22 1.25 -14.13 -13.41
N THR A 23 0.27 -14.79 -12.81
CA THR A 23 -0.85 -14.10 -12.22
C THR A 23 -0.83 -14.43 -10.74
N PHE A 24 0.21 -13.94 -10.05
CA PHE A 24 -0.03 -13.42 -8.72
C PHE A 24 -1.05 -12.30 -8.93
N ALA A 25 -2.32 -12.67 -8.95
CA ALA A 25 -3.37 -11.74 -8.63
C ALA A 25 -2.92 -11.18 -7.28
N CYS A 26 -2.53 -9.90 -7.27
CA CYS A 26 -2.46 -9.11 -6.06
C CYS A 26 -3.90 -9.09 -5.52
N VAL A 27 -4.33 -10.18 -4.90
CA VAL A 27 -5.37 -10.12 -3.89
C VAL A 27 -4.69 -9.28 -2.83
N PRO A 28 -5.09 -8.02 -2.59
CA PRO A 28 -4.52 -7.29 -1.49
C PRO A 28 -4.90 -8.10 -0.26
N ALA A 29 -3.93 -8.84 0.30
CA ALA A 29 -4.07 -9.35 1.64
C ALA A 29 -4.49 -8.12 2.44
N LYS A 30 -5.67 -8.16 3.08
CA LYS A 30 -6.08 -7.09 3.98
C LYS A 30 -5.08 -7.13 5.14
N VAL A 31 -3.96 -6.43 4.97
CA VAL A 31 -2.91 -6.32 5.98
C VAL A 31 -3.55 -5.65 7.19
N SER A 32 -3.47 -6.31 8.35
CA SER A 32 -4.04 -5.79 9.58
C SER A 32 -3.37 -4.48 9.97
N LEU A 33 -4.02 -3.69 10.82
CA LEU A 33 -3.46 -2.46 11.36
C LEU A 33 -2.11 -2.73 12.06
N GLU A 34 -2.04 -3.80 12.86
CA GLU A 34 -0.85 -4.26 13.56
C GLU A 34 0.30 -4.56 12.59
N GLN A 35 0.03 -5.33 11.54
CA GLN A 35 1.03 -5.65 10.52
C GLN A 35 1.52 -4.39 9.80
N ARG A 36 0.64 -3.41 9.54
CA ARG A 36 1.02 -2.12 8.95
C ARG A 36 1.87 -1.29 9.91
N ALA A 37 1.51 -1.24 11.18
CA ALA A 37 2.26 -0.50 12.21
C ALA A 37 3.64 -1.10 12.45
N ALA A 38 3.74 -2.44 12.43
CA ALA A 38 5.00 -3.16 12.54
C ALA A 38 5.92 -2.88 11.35
N ALA A 39 5.40 -2.96 10.13
CA ALA A 39 6.17 -2.74 8.90
C ALA A 39 6.54 -1.26 8.67
N ALA A 40 5.70 -0.32 9.13
CA ALA A 40 5.94 1.10 8.92
C ALA A 40 7.24 1.57 9.58
N GLN A 41 8.08 2.25 8.81
CA GLN A 41 9.29 2.93 9.29
C GLN A 41 8.89 4.19 10.06
N THR A 42 7.93 4.95 9.52
CA THR A 42 7.40 6.17 10.14
C THR A 42 5.88 6.16 10.11
N ILE A 43 5.26 6.63 11.20
CA ILE A 43 3.81 6.78 11.31
C ILE A 43 3.51 8.22 11.69
N TYR A 44 2.74 8.91 10.84
CA TYR A 44 2.33 10.30 11.02
C TYR A 44 0.84 10.39 11.35
N ILE A 45 0.49 11.42 12.10
CA ILE A 45 -0.88 11.89 12.28
C ILE A 45 -0.94 13.30 11.75
N GLY A 46 -1.89 13.58 10.87
CA GLY A 46 -1.97 14.88 10.22
C GLY A 46 -3.35 15.19 9.69
N ILE A 47 -3.46 16.37 9.08
CA ILE A 47 -4.67 16.86 8.43
C ILE A 47 -4.37 17.02 6.95
N VAL A 48 -5.22 16.46 6.09
CA VAL A 48 -5.11 16.65 4.64
C VAL A 48 -5.45 18.10 4.30
N THR A 49 -4.49 18.85 3.78
CA THR A 49 -4.69 20.24 3.35
C THR A 49 -5.15 20.32 1.89
N HIS A 50 -4.63 19.45 1.02
CA HIS A 50 -5.02 19.39 -0.38
C HIS A 50 -5.04 17.94 -0.91
N LYS A 51 -5.86 17.70 -1.93
CA LYS A 51 -5.89 16.43 -2.68
C LYS A 51 -5.69 16.68 -4.17
N HIS A 52 -4.51 16.33 -4.65
CA HIS A 52 -4.11 16.47 -6.05
C HIS A 52 -4.54 15.26 -6.87
N ASN A 53 -5.25 15.48 -7.96
CA ASN A 53 -5.48 14.46 -8.97
C ASN A 53 -4.35 14.56 -10.00
N VAL A 54 -3.33 13.72 -9.82
CA VAL A 54 -2.09 13.76 -10.60
C VAL A 54 -2.36 13.61 -12.10
N LYS A 55 -3.37 12.82 -12.49
CA LYS A 55 -3.77 12.66 -13.89
C LYS A 55 -4.33 13.97 -14.46
N LYS A 56 -5.27 14.61 -13.77
CA LYS A 56 -5.87 15.88 -14.23
C LYS A 56 -4.86 17.01 -14.30
N GLU A 57 -3.91 17.05 -13.37
CA GLU A 57 -2.83 18.04 -13.37
C GLU A 57 -1.84 17.80 -14.51
N ALA A 58 -1.47 16.55 -14.78
CA ALA A 58 -0.64 16.22 -15.94
C ALA A 58 -1.34 16.61 -17.25
N GLU A 59 -2.64 16.31 -17.37
CA GLU A 59 -3.46 16.69 -18.53
C GLU A 59 -3.54 18.22 -18.72
N SER A 60 -3.70 18.99 -17.64
CA SER A 60 -3.74 20.47 -17.71
C SER A 60 -2.40 21.08 -18.10
N MET A 61 -1.29 20.40 -17.81
CA MET A 61 0.06 20.78 -18.24
C MET A 61 0.41 20.30 -19.66
N GLY A 62 -0.52 19.67 -20.38
CA GLY A 62 -0.28 19.13 -21.72
C GLY A 62 0.56 17.84 -21.74
N ILE A 63 0.73 17.19 -20.59
CA ILE A 63 1.45 15.93 -20.46
C ILE A 63 0.45 14.78 -20.63
N ASN A 64 0.49 14.13 -21.79
CA ASN A 64 -0.24 12.89 -22.01
C ASN A 64 0.48 11.73 -21.33
N GLN A 65 0.16 11.49 -20.06
CA GLN A 65 0.61 10.27 -19.39
C GLN A 65 -0.28 9.10 -19.83
N SER A 66 0.33 8.02 -20.34
CA SER A 66 -0.38 6.75 -20.57
C SER A 66 -0.63 6.03 -19.23
N ILE A 67 -1.34 6.67 -18.32
CA ILE A 67 -1.74 6.07 -17.05
C ILE A 67 -2.88 5.11 -17.37
N SER A 68 -2.76 3.85 -16.91
CA SER A 68 -3.81 2.86 -17.04
C SER A 68 -5.15 3.47 -16.59
N PRO A 69 -6.23 3.39 -17.40
CA PRO A 69 -7.51 4.04 -17.09
C PRO A 69 -8.15 3.55 -15.78
N SER A 70 -7.69 2.43 -15.25
CA SER A 70 -8.17 1.79 -14.02
C SER A 70 -7.56 2.34 -12.73
N VAL A 71 -6.49 3.14 -12.79
CA VAL A 71 -5.84 3.71 -11.59
C VAL A 71 -5.73 5.22 -11.74
N THR A 72 -6.43 5.96 -10.89
CA THR A 72 -6.24 7.42 -10.78
C THR A 72 -5.32 7.68 -9.61
N PRO A 73 -4.03 8.00 -9.83
CA PRO A 73 -3.12 8.34 -8.75
C PRO A 73 -3.53 9.67 -8.12
N TYR A 74 -3.52 9.71 -6.79
CA TYR A 74 -3.69 10.94 -6.02
C TYR A 74 -2.42 11.22 -5.23
N MET A 75 -2.10 12.50 -5.05
CA MET A 75 -1.12 12.94 -4.08
C MET A 75 -1.85 13.79 -3.04
N LEU A 76 -1.61 13.53 -1.76
CA LEU A 76 -2.17 14.38 -0.70
C LEU A 76 -1.08 15.32 -0.22
N ASP A 77 -1.47 16.53 0.15
CA ASP A 77 -0.69 17.37 1.04
C ASP A 77 -1.21 17.15 2.45
N VAL A 78 -0.35 16.75 3.37
CA VAL A 78 -0.73 16.52 4.77
C VAL A 78 0.13 17.39 5.67
N SER A 79 -0.53 18.25 6.45
CA SER A 79 0.10 18.96 7.56
C SER A 79 0.21 18.02 8.75
N VAL A 80 1.44 17.73 9.17
CA VAL A 80 1.74 16.79 10.24
C VAL A 80 1.50 17.46 11.59
N THR A 81 0.73 16.79 12.43
CA THR A 81 0.42 17.24 13.79
C THR A 81 1.18 16.44 14.85
N GLU A 82 1.54 15.21 14.54
CA GLU A 82 2.24 14.30 15.45
C GLU A 82 2.95 13.21 14.64
N VAL A 83 4.10 12.77 15.14
CA VAL A 83 4.86 11.62 14.62
C VAL A 83 4.84 10.56 15.70
N LEU A 84 4.11 9.47 15.46
CA LEU A 84 3.93 8.39 16.43
C LEU A 84 5.10 7.42 16.48
N LYS A 85 5.73 7.17 15.33
CA LYS A 85 6.86 6.24 15.15
C LYS A 85 7.81 6.84 14.13
N GLY A 86 9.11 6.68 14.35
CA GLY A 86 10.16 7.22 13.48
C GLY A 86 10.75 8.53 14.01
N GLU A 87 11.82 9.01 13.38
CA GLU A 87 12.56 10.22 13.79
C GLU A 87 12.34 11.42 12.85
N ASP A 88 11.54 11.26 11.79
CA ASP A 88 11.21 12.35 10.89
C ASP A 88 10.46 13.46 11.64
N GLN A 89 10.87 14.71 11.46
CA GLN A 89 10.23 15.90 12.04
C GLN A 89 9.63 16.80 10.96
N SER A 90 9.29 16.22 9.80
CA SER A 90 8.63 16.95 8.72
C SER A 90 7.29 17.52 9.17
N ASP A 91 7.13 18.84 9.06
CA ASP A 91 5.86 19.54 9.31
C ASP A 91 4.81 19.25 8.22
N HIS A 92 5.26 18.82 7.03
CA HIS A 92 4.42 18.49 5.88
C HIS A 92 4.94 17.26 5.14
N ILE A 93 4.03 16.40 4.69
CA ILE A 93 4.36 15.22 3.87
C ILE A 93 3.44 15.13 2.65
N HIS A 94 3.92 14.47 1.59
CA HIS A 94 3.23 14.37 0.31
C HIS A 94 2.98 12.91 -0.10
N PRO A 95 2.15 12.14 0.63
CA PRO A 95 1.94 10.73 0.33
C PRO A 95 1.29 10.56 -1.05
N SER A 96 1.97 9.80 -1.91
CA SER A 96 1.42 9.33 -3.18
C SER A 96 0.58 8.09 -2.94
N ILE A 97 -0.70 8.16 -3.30
CA ILE A 97 -1.68 7.11 -3.02
C ILE A 97 -2.16 6.50 -4.33
N GLU A 98 -1.87 5.21 -4.47
CA GLU A 98 -2.45 4.36 -5.51
C GLU A 98 -3.76 3.71 -5.01
N ASN A 99 -4.64 3.33 -5.95
CA ASN A 99 -5.98 2.75 -5.67
C ASN A 99 -5.98 1.49 -4.79
N CYS A 100 -4.83 0.90 -4.46
CA CYS A 100 -4.71 -0.40 -3.79
C CYS A 100 -4.83 -0.36 -2.26
N GLY A 101 -5.19 0.77 -1.63
CA GLY A 101 -5.51 0.72 -0.20
C GLY A 101 -5.87 2.00 0.54
N SER A 102 -5.66 3.19 -0.04
CA SER A 102 -5.59 4.43 0.75
C SER A 102 -6.42 5.60 0.23
N GLY A 103 -7.27 5.39 -0.76
CA GLY A 103 -7.86 6.48 -1.56
C GLY A 103 -9.00 7.30 -0.95
N SER A 104 -9.47 7.00 0.26
CA SER A 104 -10.68 7.66 0.81
C SER A 104 -10.44 9.00 1.48
N ALA A 105 -9.18 9.38 1.73
CA ALA A 105 -8.87 10.62 2.43
C ALA A 105 -9.39 11.83 1.65
N THR A 106 -10.12 12.73 2.31
CA THR A 106 -10.61 14.00 1.75
C THR A 106 -9.91 15.21 2.35
N GLU A 107 -9.98 16.35 1.69
CA GLU A 107 -9.47 17.61 2.24
C GLU A 107 -10.12 17.92 3.60
N ASN A 108 -9.32 18.48 4.51
CA ASN A 108 -9.63 18.74 5.91
C ASN A 108 -9.89 17.48 6.77
N GLU A 109 -9.66 16.28 6.24
CA GLU A 109 -9.77 15.06 7.03
C GLU A 109 -8.50 14.83 7.85
N LYS A 110 -8.68 14.50 9.14
CA LYS A 110 -7.59 14.00 9.97
C LYS A 110 -7.30 12.55 9.59
N VAL A 111 -6.03 12.23 9.36
CA VAL A 111 -5.59 10.93 8.84
C VAL A 111 -4.41 10.37 9.62
N ILE A 112 -4.24 9.05 9.51
CA ILE A 112 -3.07 8.31 9.94
C ILE A 112 -2.32 7.88 8.69
N VAL A 113 -1.03 8.23 8.60
CA VAL A 113 -0.19 7.96 7.44
C VAL A 113 0.94 7.03 7.84
N PHE A 114 1.09 5.92 7.11
CA PHE A 114 2.12 4.92 7.31
C PHE A 114 3.09 4.99 6.13
N LEU A 115 4.37 5.11 6.42
CA LEU A 115 5.45 5.05 5.43
C LEU A 115 6.24 3.75 5.62
N SER A 116 6.30 2.91 4.58
CA SER A 116 7.05 1.65 4.57
C SER A 116 7.77 1.48 3.24
N ASP A 117 9.10 1.52 3.24
CA ASP A 117 9.94 1.31 2.05
C ASP A 117 9.54 2.20 0.85
N GLY A 118 9.25 3.48 1.12
CA GLY A 118 8.80 4.44 0.11
C GLY A 118 7.33 4.30 -0.31
N ASN A 119 6.61 3.29 0.21
CA ASN A 119 5.18 3.11 -0.01
C ASN A 119 4.38 3.82 1.07
N TRP A 120 3.36 4.55 0.65
CA TRP A 120 2.47 5.29 1.53
C TRP A 120 1.15 4.55 1.67
N PHE A 121 0.67 4.47 2.90
CA PHE A 121 -0.68 4.05 3.20
C PHE A 121 -1.35 5.06 4.12
N THR A 122 -2.53 5.54 3.74
CA THR A 122 -3.33 6.44 4.58
C THR A 122 -4.62 5.78 5.02
N SER A 123 -5.02 6.06 6.26
CA SER A 123 -6.29 5.66 6.85
C SER A 123 -6.96 6.87 7.50
N LYS A 124 -8.29 6.84 7.58
CA LYS A 124 -9.04 7.83 8.33
C LYS A 124 -8.65 7.78 9.80
N PHE A 125 -8.53 8.94 10.44
CA PHE A 125 -8.33 8.99 11.87
C PHE A 125 -9.62 8.59 12.60
N GLU A 126 -9.57 7.49 13.33
CA GLU A 126 -10.60 7.09 14.28
C GLU A 126 -9.96 6.92 15.67
N PRO A 127 -10.58 7.43 16.75
CA PRO A 127 -9.99 7.35 18.09
C PRO A 127 -9.63 5.92 18.52
N LYS A 128 -10.48 4.94 18.21
CA LYS A 128 -10.22 3.52 18.53
C LYS A 128 -9.00 2.97 17.78
N THR A 129 -8.86 3.31 16.52
CA THR A 129 -7.72 2.93 15.68
C THR A 129 -6.43 3.54 16.21
N TYR A 130 -6.49 4.81 16.60
CA TYR A 130 -5.36 5.52 17.19
C TYR A 130 -4.93 4.93 18.54
N GLU A 131 -5.89 4.64 19.43
CA GLU A 131 -5.61 3.99 20.72
C GLU A 131 -4.97 2.60 20.54
N ALA A 132 -5.46 1.81 19.59
CA ALA A 132 -4.86 0.52 19.25
C ALA A 132 -3.42 0.69 18.73
N LEU A 133 -3.16 1.68 17.86
CA LEU A 133 -1.81 1.97 17.37
C LEU A 133 -0.84 2.38 18.48
N LEU A 134 -1.29 3.17 19.45
CA LEU A 134 -0.44 3.55 20.59
C LEU A 134 0.02 2.34 21.42
N VAL A 135 -0.80 1.29 21.49
CA VAL A 135 -0.42 0.04 22.15
C VAL A 135 0.63 -0.70 21.33
N GLU A 136 0.45 -0.79 20.01
CA GLU A 136 1.39 -1.49 19.11
C GLU A 136 2.75 -0.80 19.00
N VAL A 137 2.80 0.53 18.97
CA VAL A 137 4.05 1.29 18.78
C VAL A 137 4.91 1.36 20.04
N LYS A 138 4.31 1.20 21.23
CA LYS A 138 5.02 1.28 22.52
C LYS A 138 5.55 -0.06 23.04
N GLN A 139 5.28 -1.15 22.35
CA GLN A 139 5.82 -2.49 22.66
C GLN A 139 7.22 -2.66 22.08
#